data_AF-A0A3D1HJY9-F1
#
_entry.id   AF-A0A3D1HJY9-F1
#
_cell.length_a   1.000
_cell.length_b   1.000
_cell.length_c   1.000
_cell.angle_alpha   90.00
_cell.angle_beta   90.00
_cell.angle_gamma   90.00
#
_symmetry.space_group_name_H-M   'P 1'
#
loop_
_entity.id
_entity.type
_entity.pdbx_description
1 polymer ?
#
loop_
_entity_poly.entity_id
_entity_poly.type
_entity_poly.pdbx_seq_one_letter_code
_entity_poly.pdbx_strand_id
1 'polypeptide(L)'
;MAIDKNEKGQFAKGRKKTGGVQKGYVSPIKKEFRDLMADFSRENYDKFVFSMTQCEPKDFCRFYLEALKFNLPMLQSVALESSKNFKNTLTEKIKEIATGKK
;
A
#
# COMPACT_ATOMS: atom_id res chain seq x y z
N MET A 1 -12.75 -1.96 -39.82
CA MET A 1 -13.57 -0.78 -39.47
C MET A 1 -12.92 -0.10 -38.28
N ALA A 2 -12.38 1.11 -38.47
CA ALA A 2 -11.60 1.82 -37.45
C ALA A 2 -12.48 2.23 -36.26
N ILE A 3 -12.00 2.01 -35.05
CA ILE A 3 -12.73 2.32 -33.81
C ILE A 3 -12.44 3.77 -33.47
N ASP A 4 -13.42 4.66 -33.73
CA ASP A 4 -13.36 6.08 -33.31
C ASP A 4 -13.26 6.17 -31.79
N LYS A 5 -12.03 6.40 -31.32
CA LYS A 5 -11.71 6.83 -29.95
C LYS A 5 -11.43 8.32 -30.00
N ASN A 6 -11.86 9.07 -28.98
CA ASN A 6 -11.51 10.47 -28.86
C ASN A 6 -10.00 10.65 -28.57
N GLU A 7 -9.51 11.88 -28.58
CA GLU A 7 -8.10 12.23 -28.31
C GLU A 7 -7.59 11.74 -26.95
N LYS A 8 -8.48 11.35 -26.03
CA LYS A 8 -8.18 10.77 -24.70
C LYS A 8 -8.32 9.23 -24.68
N GLY A 9 -8.48 8.58 -25.82
CA GLY A 9 -8.61 7.13 -25.95
C GLY A 9 -9.96 6.55 -25.48
N GLN A 10 -10.95 7.39 -25.18
CA GLN A 10 -12.27 6.98 -24.72
C GLN A 10 -13.24 6.80 -25.89
N PHE A 11 -14.19 5.88 -25.75
CA PHE A 11 -15.25 5.67 -26.73
C PHE A 11 -16.18 6.89 -26.78
N ALA A 12 -16.58 7.29 -27.99
CA ALA A 12 -17.52 8.38 -28.20
C ALA A 12 -18.83 8.20 -27.40
N LYS A 13 -19.34 9.30 -26.84
CA LYS A 13 -20.54 9.34 -26.00
C LYS A 13 -21.75 8.79 -26.78
N GLY A 14 -22.38 7.73 -26.29
CA GLY A 14 -23.55 7.09 -26.93
C GLY A 14 -23.32 5.69 -27.52
N ARG A 15 -22.07 5.20 -27.64
CA ARG A 15 -21.80 3.79 -27.98
C ARG A 15 -21.82 2.91 -26.71
N LYS A 16 -22.67 1.88 -26.69
CA LYS A 16 -22.55 0.80 -25.70
C LYS A 16 -21.25 0.04 -25.97
N LYS A 17 -20.38 -0.10 -24.96
CA LYS A 17 -19.21 -0.98 -25.07
C LYS A 17 -19.71 -2.42 -25.29
N THR A 18 -19.57 -2.94 -26.50
CA THR A 18 -19.79 -4.35 -26.81
C THR A 18 -18.48 -5.09 -26.61
N GLY A 19 -18.43 -5.93 -25.57
CA GLY A 19 -17.24 -6.68 -25.19
C GLY A 19 -16.46 -6.05 -24.02
N GLY A 20 -15.88 -6.93 -23.20
CA GLY A 20 -15.21 -6.60 -21.94
C GLY A 20 -15.98 -7.13 -20.73
N VAL A 21 -15.24 -7.53 -19.70
CA VAL A 21 -15.80 -7.96 -18.42
C VAL A 21 -16.67 -6.83 -17.85
N GLN A 22 -17.93 -7.10 -17.53
CA GLN A 22 -18.84 -6.10 -16.97
C GLN A 22 -18.21 -5.45 -15.74
N LYS A 23 -18.36 -4.14 -15.61
CA LYS A 23 -17.89 -3.40 -14.42
C LYS A 23 -18.61 -3.96 -13.20
N GLY A 24 -17.88 -4.56 -12.26
CA GLY A 24 -18.43 -5.24 -11.09
C GLY A 24 -18.53 -6.77 -11.22
N TYR A 25 -18.21 -7.33 -12.39
CA TYR A 25 -18.12 -8.78 -12.54
C TYR A 25 -16.91 -9.31 -11.77
N VAL A 26 -17.19 -10.02 -10.68
CA VAL A 26 -16.19 -10.74 -9.91
C VAL A 26 -15.97 -12.09 -10.59
N SER A 27 -14.77 -12.32 -11.12
CA SER A 27 -14.41 -13.64 -11.65
C SER A 27 -14.60 -14.69 -10.53
N PRO A 28 -15.37 -15.77 -10.76
CA PRO A 28 -15.62 -16.80 -9.75
C PRO A 28 -14.32 -17.34 -9.14
N ILE A 29 -13.34 -17.63 -9.98
CA ILE A 29 -11.99 -18.08 -9.56
C ILE A 29 -11.32 -17.06 -8.62
N LYS A 30 -11.42 -15.76 -8.93
CA LYS A 30 -10.85 -14.70 -8.08
C LYS A 30 -11.63 -14.46 -6.79
N LYS A 31 -12.88 -14.92 -6.72
CA LYS A 31 -13.71 -14.89 -5.52
C LYS A 31 -13.34 -16.06 -4.62
N GLU A 32 -13.41 -17.28 -5.15
CA GLU A 32 -13.04 -18.51 -4.45
C GLU A 32 -11.62 -18.44 -3.89
N PHE A 33 -10.66 -17.94 -4.66
CA PHE A 33 -9.30 -17.75 -4.18
C PHE A 33 -9.22 -16.74 -3.02
N ARG A 34 -10.00 -15.66 -3.06
CA ARG A 34 -10.04 -14.67 -1.97
C ARG A 34 -10.68 -15.26 -0.71
N ASP A 35 -11.75 -16.02 -0.87
CA ASP A 35 -12.44 -16.68 0.24
C ASP A 35 -11.49 -17.72 0.88
N LEU A 36 -10.79 -18.52 0.06
CA LEU A 36 -9.76 -19.46 0.51
C LEU A 36 -8.64 -18.78 1.30
N MET A 37 -8.09 -17.67 0.79
CA MET A 37 -7.05 -16.92 1.49
C MET A 37 -7.56 -16.36 2.81
N ALA A 38 -8.81 -15.87 2.84
CA ALA A 38 -9.42 -15.33 4.05
C ALA A 38 -9.67 -16.41 5.12
N ASP A 39 -10.11 -17.59 4.71
CA ASP A 39 -10.30 -18.74 5.60
C ASP A 39 -8.94 -19.25 6.12
N PHE A 40 -7.94 -19.39 5.24
CA PHE A 40 -6.58 -19.76 5.63
C PHE A 40 -5.99 -18.78 6.66
N SER A 41 -6.14 -17.47 6.44
CA SER A 41 -5.66 -16.46 7.40
C SER A 41 -6.37 -16.56 8.75
N ARG A 42 -7.68 -16.86 8.78
CA ARG A 42 -8.44 -17.03 10.03
C ARG A 42 -8.00 -18.28 10.79
N GLU A 43 -7.92 -19.43 10.11
CA GLU A 43 -7.55 -20.72 10.71
C GLU A 43 -6.11 -20.75 11.22
N ASN A 44 -5.21 -19.99 10.61
CA ASN A 44 -3.80 -19.95 11.00
C ASN A 44 -3.44 -18.78 11.92
N TYR A 45 -4.40 -17.92 12.25
CA TYR A 45 -4.16 -16.79 13.15
C TYR A 45 -3.66 -17.26 14.52
N ASP A 46 -4.29 -18.28 15.10
CA ASP A 46 -3.88 -18.79 16.41
C ASP A 46 -2.49 -19.41 16.40
N LYS A 47 -2.14 -20.13 15.31
CA LYS A 47 -0.79 -20.65 15.11
C LYS A 47 0.22 -19.52 14.96
N PHE A 48 -0.14 -18.47 14.23
CA PHE A 48 0.70 -17.29 14.08
C PHE A 48 0.94 -16.59 15.43
N VAL A 49 -0.10 -16.37 16.24
CA VAL A 49 0.01 -15.80 17.59
C VAL A 49 0.91 -16.67 18.46
N PHE A 50 0.70 -17.99 18.44
CA PHE A 50 1.54 -18.93 19.17
C PHE A 50 3.02 -18.83 18.73
N SER A 51 3.30 -18.86 17.42
CA SER A 51 4.66 -18.71 16.89
C SER A 51 5.30 -17.37 17.28
N MET A 52 4.52 -16.29 17.36
CA MET A 52 5.02 -14.99 17.81
C MET A 52 5.46 -14.99 19.27
N THR A 53 4.83 -15.79 20.14
CA THR A 53 5.27 -15.95 21.55
C THR A 53 6.54 -16.78 21.72
N GLN A 54 6.83 -17.65 20.74
CA GLN A 54 8.01 -18.50 20.73
C GLN A 54 9.18 -17.88 19.95
N CYS A 55 8.99 -16.70 19.37
CA CYS A 55 9.98 -16.06 18.52
C CYS A 55 11.09 -15.43 19.37
N GLU A 56 12.33 -15.47 18.88
CA GLU A 56 13.41 -14.75 19.55
C GLU A 56 13.14 -13.24 19.56
N PRO A 57 13.54 -12.50 20.61
CA PRO A 57 13.26 -11.08 20.73
C PRO A 57 13.69 -10.26 19.50
N LYS A 58 14.81 -10.63 18.88
CA LYS A 58 15.34 -9.96 17.68
C LYS A 58 14.41 -10.14 16.47
N ASP A 59 13.90 -11.34 16.27
CA ASP A 59 13.05 -11.68 15.13
C ASP A 59 11.64 -11.12 15.32
N PHE A 60 11.13 -11.14 16.55
CA PHE A 60 9.87 -10.47 16.91
C PHE A 60 9.93 -8.97 16.58
N CYS A 61 10.98 -8.26 17.01
CA CYS A 61 11.15 -6.85 16.73
C CYS A 61 11.25 -6.56 15.22
N ARG A 62 11.97 -7.40 14.47
CA ARG A 62 12.10 -7.27 13.01
C ARG A 62 10.75 -7.46 12.32
N PHE A 63 10.02 -8.51 12.70
CA PHE A 63 8.69 -8.77 12.17
C PHE A 63 7.72 -7.63 12.50
N TYR A 64 7.73 -7.14 13.74
CA TYR A 64 6.86 -6.04 14.18
C TYR A 64 7.11 -4.76 13.38
N LEU A 65 8.37 -4.41 13.15
CA LEU A 65 8.73 -3.25 12.32
C LEU A 65 8.29 -3.41 10.85
N GLU A 66 8.39 -4.61 10.28
CA GLU A 66 7.84 -4.92 8.95
C GLU A 66 6.32 -4.79 8.92
N ALA A 67 5.61 -5.35 9.91
CA ALA A 67 4.15 -5.28 10.00
C ALA A 67 3.64 -3.83 10.10
N LEU A 68 4.36 -2.96 10.81
CA LEU A 68 4.03 -1.54 10.91
C LEU A 68 4.06 -0.82 9.56
N LYS A 69 4.89 -1.24 8.60
CA LYS A 69 4.97 -0.63 7.26
C LYS A 69 3.70 -0.80 6.44
N PHE A 70 2.89 -1.81 6.74
CA PHE A 70 1.61 -2.02 6.06
C PHE A 70 0.51 -1.11 6.58
N ASN A 71 0.59 -0.73 7.87
CA ASN A 71 -0.43 0.08 8.53
C ASN A 71 -0.09 1.57 8.58
N LEU A 72 1.20 1.92 8.51
CA LEU A 72 1.67 3.29 8.61
C LEU A 72 2.20 3.78 7.26
N PRO A 73 1.84 5.01 6.83
CA PRO A 73 2.44 5.61 5.66
C PRO A 73 3.94 5.76 5.87
N MET A 74 4.75 5.08 5.05
CA MET A 74 6.20 5.24 5.11
C MET A 74 6.56 6.66 4.66
N LEU A 75 7.30 7.37 5.51
CA LEU A 75 7.91 8.64 5.10
C LEU A 75 8.77 8.37 3.86
N GLN A 76 8.54 9.12 2.79
CA GLN A 76 9.39 9.06 1.60
C GLN A 76 10.84 9.27 2.02
N SER A 77 11.73 8.36 1.63
CA SER A 77 13.15 8.51 1.94
C SER A 77 13.65 9.78 1.27
N VAL A 78 14.03 10.77 2.07
CA VAL A 78 14.72 11.95 1.55
C VAL A 78 16.13 11.50 1.17
N ALA A 79 16.41 11.37 -0.12
CA ALA A 79 17.77 11.20 -0.61
C ALA A 79 18.53 12.50 -0.28
N LEU A 80 19.35 12.45 0.78
CA LEU A 80 20.17 13.58 1.20
C LEU A 80 21.39 13.65 0.28
N GLU A 81 21.21 14.25 -0.90
CA GLU A 81 22.34 14.62 -1.73
C GLU A 81 23.10 15.79 -1.10
N SER A 82 24.36 15.50 -0.77
CA SER A 82 25.48 16.39 -0.50
C SER A 82 25.48 17.22 0.80
N SER A 83 26.45 16.86 1.63
CA SER A 83 26.82 17.41 2.92
C SER A 83 27.45 18.80 2.79
N LYS A 84 26.74 19.84 3.27
CA LYS A 84 27.35 21.04 3.90
C LYS A 84 26.35 22.01 4.52
N ASN A 85 25.08 22.01 4.10
CA ASN A 85 24.07 22.96 4.62
C ASN A 85 23.11 22.37 5.68
N PHE A 86 23.34 21.15 6.16
CA PHE A 86 22.34 20.33 6.87
C PHE A 86 22.12 20.70 8.36
N LYS A 87 23.14 21.21 9.07
CA LYS A 87 23.00 21.44 10.51
C LYS A 87 22.04 22.58 10.86
N ASN A 88 21.99 23.63 10.04
CA ASN A 88 21.12 24.77 10.33
C ASN A 88 19.67 24.47 9.91
N THR A 89 19.48 23.88 8.72
CA THR A 89 18.14 23.62 8.16
C THR A 89 17.37 22.52 8.88
N LEU A 90 18.01 21.46 9.40
CA LEU A 90 17.29 20.42 10.15
C LEU A 90 16.80 20.96 11.50
N THR A 91 17.64 21.71 12.20
CA THR A 91 17.30 22.28 13.51
C THR A 91 16.20 23.33 13.40
N GLU A 92 16.18 24.10 12.31
CA GLU A 92 15.13 25.07 11.99
C GLU A 92 13.81 24.39 11.62
N LYS A 93 13.84 23.37 10.75
CA LYS A 93 12.62 22.62 10.38
C LYS A 93 11.99 21.87 11.56
N ILE A 94 12.81 21.33 12.47
CA ILE A 94 12.30 20.68 13.69
C ILE A 94 11.64 21.72 14.61
N LYS A 95 12.18 22.94 14.71
CA LYS A 95 11.59 24.03 15.49
C LYS A 95 10.28 24.54 14.88
N GLU A 96 10.18 24.68 13.56
CA GLU A 96 8.95 25.06 12.88
C GLU A 96 7.83 24.04 13.10
N ILE A 97 8.16 22.75 12.99
CA ILE A 97 7.19 21.66 13.24
C ILE A 97 6.78 21.62 14.71
N ALA A 98 7.71 21.83 15.64
CA ALA A 98 7.44 21.83 17.07
C ALA A 98 6.63 23.06 17.54
N THR A 99 6.73 24.20 16.85
CA THR A 99 6.02 25.44 17.22
C THR A 99 4.71 25.66 16.46
N GLY A 100 4.37 24.78 15.51
CA GLY A 100 3.04 24.69 14.89
C GLY A 100 2.60 25.93 14.10
N LYS A 101 3.52 26.83 13.74
CA LYS A 101 3.22 27.96 12.86
C LYS A 101 3.45 27.54 11.41
N LYS A 102 2.35 27.45 10.65
CA LYS A 102 2.36 27.47 9.19
C LYS A 102 2.70 28.86 8.67
#